data_AF-A0A970WZV9-F1
#
_entry.id   AF-A0A970WZV9-F1
#
_cell.length_a   1.000
_cell.length_b   1.000
_cell.length_c   1.000
_cell.angle_alpha   90.00
_cell.angle_beta   90.00
_cell.angle_gamma   90.00
#
_symmetry.space_group_name_H-M   'P 1'
#
loop_
_entity.id
_entity.type
_entity.pdbx_description
1 polymer ?
#
loop_
_entity_poly.entity_id
_entity_poly.type
_entity_poly.pdbx_seq_one_letter_code
_entity_poly.pdbx_strand_id
1 'polypeptide(L)'
;KMPFTFYLEPVMDQQNIASLFYGPVLLAAQETEPRTDWRKVTLNAKDLGSSIQGDPSTLQFTIDGVTFKPFYDTYGRHSVYLDVTLKD
;
A
#
# COMPACT_ATOMS: atom_id res chain seq x y z
N LYS A 1 -8.70 18.07 10.94
CA LYS A 1 -7.91 16.96 10.35
C LYS A 1 -8.84 15.76 10.29
N MET A 2 -9.03 15.13 9.12
CA MET A 2 -9.74 13.84 9.06
C MET A 2 -8.81 12.77 9.66
N PRO A 3 -9.27 11.94 10.61
CA PRO A 3 -8.42 11.00 11.34
C PRO A 3 -8.23 9.70 10.54
N PHE A 4 -7.71 9.80 9.33
CA PHE A 4 -7.44 8.61 8.51
C PHE A 4 -6.11 7.97 8.88
N THR A 5 -6.12 6.65 8.93
CA THR A 5 -4.98 5.79 9.26
C THR A 5 -4.75 4.78 8.14
N PHE A 6 -3.54 4.24 8.10
CA PHE A 6 -3.25 3.09 7.25
C PHE A 6 -3.81 1.83 7.88
N TYR A 7 -4.34 0.94 7.04
CA TYR A 7 -4.68 -0.42 7.43
C TYR A 7 -4.54 -1.36 6.23
N LEU A 8 -4.46 -2.66 6.54
CA LEU A 8 -4.33 -3.73 5.57
C LEU A 8 -5.63 -4.53 5.55
N GLU A 9 -6.13 -4.82 4.35
CA GLU A 9 -7.27 -5.72 4.14
C GLU A 9 -6.76 -6.99 3.43
N PRO A 10 -6.59 -8.10 4.15
CA PRO A 10 -6.06 -9.34 3.59
C PRO A 10 -7.09 -10.03 2.69
N VAL A 11 -6.61 -10.81 1.71
CA VAL A 11 -7.47 -11.78 1.02
C VAL A 11 -7.84 -12.91 1.98
N MET A 12 -8.97 -13.57 1.73
CA MET A 12 -9.60 -14.49 2.68
C MET A 12 -8.72 -15.70 3.06
N ASP A 13 -7.89 -16.19 2.14
CA ASP A 13 -7.11 -17.42 2.26
C ASP A 13 -5.63 -17.19 2.62
N GLN A 14 -5.11 -15.97 2.48
CA GLN A 14 -3.69 -15.64 2.64
C GLN A 14 -3.50 -14.30 3.36
N GLN A 15 -3.25 -14.33 4.67
CA GLN A 15 -3.14 -13.12 5.50
C GLN A 15 -2.00 -12.17 5.11
N ASN A 16 -0.92 -12.69 4.53
CA ASN A 16 0.20 -11.86 4.05
C ASN A 16 -0.13 -11.18 2.72
N ILE A 17 -1.15 -11.60 1.98
CA ILE A 17 -1.57 -10.96 0.74
C ILE A 17 -2.68 -9.97 1.06
N ALA A 18 -2.36 -8.68 1.07
CA ALA A 18 -3.30 -7.65 1.52
C ALA A 18 -3.29 -6.39 0.66
N SER A 19 -4.44 -5.74 0.59
CA SER A 19 -4.59 -4.38 0.06
C SER A 19 -4.23 -3.35 1.11
N LEU A 20 -3.54 -2.28 0.71
CA LEU A 20 -3.22 -1.14 1.59
C LEU A 20 -4.25 -0.03 1.41
N PHE A 21 -4.84 0.41 2.51
CA PHE A 21 -5.78 1.52 2.54
C PHE A 21 -5.26 2.69 3.37
N TYR A 22 -5.69 3.90 3.02
CA TYR A 22 -5.61 5.08 3.88
C TYR A 22 -7.01 5.66 4.08
N GLY A 23 -7.63 5.40 5.23
CA GLY A 23 -9.07 5.59 5.40
C GLY A 23 -9.85 4.81 4.32
N PRO A 24 -10.87 5.38 3.67
CA PRO A 24 -11.65 4.66 2.65
C PRO A 24 -10.92 4.50 1.29
N VAL A 25 -9.68 4.97 1.16
CA VAL A 25 -8.97 5.03 -0.11
C VAL A 25 -8.05 3.82 -0.29
N LEU A 26 -8.35 2.99 -1.28
CA LEU A 26 -7.44 1.93 -1.74
C LEU A 26 -6.23 2.55 -2.44
N LEU A 27 -5.03 2.20 -1.96
CA LEU A 27 -3.77 2.65 -2.54
C LEU A 27 -3.19 1.56 -3.45
N ALA A 28 -2.82 1.94 -4.67
CA ALA A 28 -2.21 1.06 -5.65
C ALA A 28 -0.72 1.41 -5.82
N ALA A 29 0.14 0.39 -5.69
CA ALA A 29 1.55 0.50 -6.04
C ALA A 29 1.67 0.75 -7.55
N GLN A 30 2.44 1.76 -7.94
CA GLN A 30 2.68 2.05 -9.35
C GLN A 30 3.80 1.16 -9.88
N GLU A 31 3.55 0.51 -11.02
CA GLU A 31 4.46 -0.46 -11.62
C GLU A 31 4.98 0.05 -12.95
N THR A 32 6.30 0.13 -13.10
CA THR A 32 6.92 0.54 -14.37
C THR A 32 6.92 -0.59 -15.40
N GLU A 33 6.93 -1.85 -14.94
CA GLU A 33 7.07 -3.04 -15.77
C GLU A 33 6.09 -4.15 -15.34
N PRO A 34 5.79 -5.14 -16.20
CA PRO A 34 5.04 -6.33 -15.79
C PRO A 34 5.73 -7.06 -14.63
N ARG A 35 4.95 -7.59 -13.69
CA ARG A 35 5.44 -8.47 -12.63
C ARG A 35 4.84 -9.86 -12.77
N THR A 36 5.62 -10.88 -12.41
CA THR A 36 5.16 -12.27 -12.30
C THR A 36 4.76 -12.66 -10.88
N ASP A 37 5.19 -11.87 -9.88
CA ASP A 37 4.93 -12.11 -8.46
C ASP A 37 4.16 -10.91 -7.85
N TRP A 38 3.74 -11.06 -6.59
CA TRP A 38 3.16 -9.97 -5.79
C TRP A 38 4.20 -8.92 -5.41
N ARG A 39 3.77 -7.65 -5.35
CA ARG A 39 4.63 -6.56 -4.90
C ARG A 39 4.90 -6.73 -3.41
N LYS A 40 6.15 -7.00 -3.06
CA LYS A 40 6.57 -7.14 -1.67
C LYS A 40 6.69 -5.79 -1.00
N VAL A 41 6.20 -5.69 0.23
CA VAL A 41 6.35 -4.49 1.08
C VAL A 41 6.68 -4.92 2.51
N THR A 42 7.54 -4.15 3.17
CA THR A 42 7.81 -4.35 4.60
C THR A 42 7.26 -3.18 5.40
N LEU A 43 6.43 -3.46 6.40
CA LEU A 43 5.80 -2.44 7.24
C LEU A 43 6.02 -2.73 8.72
N ASN A 44 6.03 -1.68 9.54
CA ASN A 44 6.06 -1.82 10.99
C ASN A 44 4.66 -2.21 11.52
N ALA A 45 4.56 -3.34 12.21
CA ALA A 45 3.33 -3.91 12.72
C ALA A 45 2.63 -3.03 13.77
N LYS A 46 3.41 -2.26 14.54
CA LYS A 46 2.90 -1.41 15.63
C LYS A 46 2.42 -0.05 15.13
N ASP A 47 3.03 0.44 14.06
CA ASP A 47 2.65 1.67 13.38
C ASP A 47 3.00 1.59 11.89
N LEU A 48 2.04 1.18 11.06
CA LEU A 48 2.22 1.08 9.62
C LEU A 48 2.71 2.40 9.02
N GLY A 49 2.22 3.54 9.54
CA GLY A 49 2.56 4.87 9.04
C GLY A 49 4.04 5.21 9.20
N SER A 50 4.72 4.64 10.20
CA SER A 50 6.16 4.86 10.42
C SER A 50 7.04 4.33 9.27
N SER A 51 6.53 3.38 8.49
CA SER A 51 7.22 2.78 7.32
C SER A 51 6.80 3.41 5.99
N ILE A 52 5.87 4.38 6.01
CA ILE A 52 5.26 4.95 4.81
C ILE A 52 5.56 6.45 4.78
N GLN A 53 6.30 6.88 3.75
CA GLN A 53 6.58 8.30 3.52
C GLN A 53 5.49 8.90 2.63
N GLY A 54 5.24 10.21 2.71
CA GLY A 54 4.33 10.88 1.78
C GLY A 54 3.50 11.99 2.41
N ASP A 55 2.54 12.49 1.63
CA ASP A 55 1.65 13.58 2.03
C ASP A 55 0.19 13.13 1.97
N PRO A 56 -0.48 12.98 3.13
CA PRO A 56 -1.90 12.64 3.19
C PRO A 56 -2.84 13.60 2.45
N SER A 57 -2.42 14.85 2.22
CA SER A 57 -3.24 15.85 1.50
C SER A 57 -3.26 15.60 -0.01
N THR A 58 -2.24 14.93 -0.55
CA THR A 58 -2.16 14.55 -1.97
C THR A 58 -2.49 13.08 -2.21
N LEU A 59 -2.63 12.30 -1.13
CA LEU A 59 -2.80 10.83 -1.15
C LEU A 59 -1.67 10.10 -1.89
N GLN A 60 -0.48 10.69 -1.95
CA GLN A 60 0.70 10.09 -2.53
C GLN A 60 1.67 9.66 -1.43
N PHE A 61 2.01 8.38 -1.47
CA PHE A 61 2.86 7.73 -0.49
C PHE A 61 3.99 6.96 -1.17
N THR A 62 5.04 6.65 -0.41
CA THR A 62 6.18 5.89 -0.87
C THR A 62 6.56 4.83 0.17
N ILE A 63 6.72 3.59 -0.31
CA ILE A 63 7.13 2.43 0.49
C ILE A 63 8.23 1.74 -0.30
N ASP A 64 9.40 1.54 0.30
CA ASP A 64 10.56 0.92 -0.34
C ASP A 64 10.89 1.55 -1.73
N GLY A 65 10.73 2.87 -1.86
CA GLY A 65 10.98 3.62 -3.11
C GLY A 65 9.88 3.51 -4.17
N VAL A 66 8.77 2.84 -3.88
CA VAL A 66 7.64 2.66 -4.81
C VAL A 66 6.53 3.63 -4.47
N THR A 67 5.99 4.31 -5.48
CA THR A 67 4.86 5.23 -5.31
C THR A 67 3.55 4.46 -5.13
N PHE A 68 2.78 4.87 -4.13
CA PHE A 68 1.41 4.45 -3.86
C PHE A 68 0.51 5.67 -4.00
N LYS A 69 -0.57 5.52 -4.78
CA LYS A 69 -1.58 6.57 -4.95
C LYS A 69 -2.97 5.95 -5.05
N PRO A 70 -4.07 6.74 -5.01
CA PRO A 70 -5.40 6.17 -5.08
C PRO A 70 -5.58 5.30 -6.32
N PHE A 71 -6.17 4.13 -6.15
CA PHE A 71 -6.39 3.18 -7.24
C PHE A 71 -7.19 3.81 -8.40
N TYR A 72 -8.21 4.61 -8.08
CA TYR A 72 -9.02 5.31 -9.07
C TYR A 72 -8.26 6.37 -9.89
N ASP A 73 -7.06 6.78 -9.46
CA ASP A 73 -6.19 7.73 -10.15
C ASP A 73 -5.01 7.03 -10.86
N THR A 74 -5.10 5.72 -11.07
CA THR A 74 -4.02 4.94 -11.69
C THR A 74 -4.26 4.68 -13.18
N TYR A 75 -3.28 5.05 -14.01
CA TYR A 75 -3.27 4.80 -15.46
C TYR A 75 -2.02 3.99 -15.78
N GLY A 76 -2.17 2.68 -16.00
CA GLY A 76 -1.06 1.77 -16.30
C GLY A 76 -0.99 0.55 -15.38
N ARG A 77 0.18 -0.08 -15.34
CA ARG A 77 0.42 -1.26 -14.51
C ARG A 77 0.47 -0.85 -13.04
N HIS A 78 -0.14 -1.66 -12.20
CA HIS A 78 -0.21 -1.40 -10.77
C HIS A 78 -0.44 -2.68 -9.99
N SER A 79 -0.12 -2.65 -8.69
CA SER A 79 -0.42 -3.72 -7.75
C SER A 79 -1.34 -3.19 -6.66
N VAL A 80 -2.53 -3.78 -6.50
CA VAL A 80 -3.45 -3.49 -5.38
C VAL A 80 -3.32 -4.50 -4.24
N TYR A 81 -2.94 -5.73 -4.54
CA TYR A 81 -2.58 -6.73 -3.55
C TYR A 81 -1.06 -6.81 -3.43
N LEU A 82 -0.60 -6.82 -2.19
CA LEU A 82 0.81 -6.78 -1.82
C LEU A 82 1.15 -8.02 -1.01
N ASP A 83 2.36 -8.52 -1.16
CA ASP A 83 2.93 -9.52 -0.25
C ASP A 83 3.60 -8.80 0.93
N VAL A 84 2.87 -8.72 2.03
CA VAL A 84 3.20 -7.90 3.20
C VAL A 84 4.02 -8.70 4.19
N THR A 85 5.17 -8.14 4.55
CA THR A 85 5.93 -8.55 5.74
C THR A 85 5.77 -7.52 6.84
N LEU A 86 5.27 -7.94 8.00
CA LEU A 86 5.18 -7.10 9.19
C LEU A 86 6.39 -7.31 10.10
N LYS A 87 7.03 -6.21 10.52
CA LYS A 87 8.17 -6.21 11.47
C LYS A 87 7.84 -5.42 12.73
N ASP A 88 8.48 -5.79 13.83
CA ASP A 88 8.33 -5.12 15.14
C ASP A 88 9.14 -3.84 15.31
#